data_AF-A0A0Q3W498-F1
#
_entry.id   AF-A0A0Q3W498-F1
#
_cell.length_a   1.000
_cell.length_b   1.000
_cell.length_c   1.000
_cell.angle_alpha   90.00
_cell.angle_beta   90.00
_cell.angle_gamma   90.00
#
_symmetry.space_group_name_H-M   'P 1'
#
loop_
_entity.id
_entity.type
_entity.pdbx_description
1 polymer ?
#
loop_
_entity_poly.entity_id
_entity_poly.type
_entity_poly.pdbx_seq_one_letter_code
_entity_poly.pdbx_strand_id
1 'polypeptide(L)'
;MDKKFKGVDLSHLPNINIPDFTPDVRVLNEHYLKVDREMQEERYARYMEEERYKQETLNTLKNIEKNTGDISSLVSLLHENSGKQNEILEIMTNIMSIGTSTTTDEAESMYRTVMNKINTNIQDVETMDKLTDYCKLFYHTAKAYIQNKIENGG
;
A
#
# COMPACT_ATOMS: atom_id res chain seq x y z
N MET A 1 -33.24 3.13 -54.78
CA MET A 1 -33.90 4.45 -54.83
C MET A 1 -33.00 5.46 -54.16
N ASP A 2 -32.29 6.24 -54.97
CA ASP A 2 -31.52 7.41 -54.55
C ASP A 2 -32.45 8.54 -54.10
N LYS A 3 -32.33 8.97 -52.84
CA LYS A 3 -32.71 10.32 -52.45
C LYS A 3 -31.43 11.14 -52.33
N LYS A 4 -31.19 11.89 -53.39
CA LYS A 4 -30.09 12.84 -53.62
C LYS A 4 -29.94 13.80 -52.44
N PHE A 5 -28.72 13.94 -51.92
CA PHE A 5 -28.24 15.24 -51.46
C PHE A 5 -28.17 16.16 -52.69
N LYS A 6 -29.32 16.74 -53.03
CA LYS A 6 -29.49 17.66 -54.16
C LYS A 6 -29.22 19.07 -53.65
N GLY A 7 -28.06 19.62 -53.96
CA GLY A 7 -27.80 21.05 -53.73
C GLY A 7 -26.39 21.41 -53.25
N VAL A 8 -25.56 20.42 -52.88
CA VAL A 8 -24.15 20.69 -52.58
C VAL A 8 -23.33 20.33 -53.81
N ASP A 9 -22.81 21.34 -54.50
CA ASP A 9 -21.88 21.15 -55.60
C ASP A 9 -20.51 20.75 -55.04
N LEU A 10 -20.28 19.44 -54.97
CA LEU A 10 -19.03 18.85 -54.49
C LEU A 10 -17.90 18.94 -55.52
N SER A 11 -18.16 19.43 -56.74
CA SER A 11 -17.15 19.53 -57.80
C SER A 11 -16.09 20.61 -57.55
N HIS A 12 -16.37 21.53 -56.61
CA HIS A 12 -15.46 22.60 -56.19
C HIS A 12 -14.85 22.37 -54.80
N LEU A 13 -14.96 21.15 -54.24
CA LEU A 13 -14.23 20.87 -53.02
C LEU A 13 -12.72 20.98 -53.29
N PRO A 14 -11.97 21.74 -52.47
CA PRO A 14 -10.52 21.71 -52.57
C PRO A 14 -10.09 20.26 -52.37
N ASN A 15 -9.20 19.78 -53.25
CA ASN A 15 -8.58 18.48 -53.07
C ASN A 15 -7.67 18.58 -51.84
N ILE A 16 -8.24 18.32 -50.67
CA ILE A 16 -7.48 18.23 -49.43
C ILE A 16 -6.74 16.92 -49.52
N ASN A 17 -5.45 16.98 -49.83
CA ASN A 17 -4.55 15.85 -49.66
C ASN A 17 -4.48 15.56 -48.16
N ILE A 18 -5.39 14.71 -47.69
CA ILE A 18 -5.28 14.15 -46.34
C ILE A 18 -4.03 13.28 -46.41
N PRO A 19 -2.96 13.62 -45.67
CA PRO A 19 -1.78 12.78 -45.65
C PRO A 19 -2.23 11.38 -45.24
N ASP A 20 -1.89 10.38 -46.06
CA ASP A 20 -2.10 8.99 -45.71
C ASP A 20 -1.25 8.71 -44.47
N PHE A 21 -1.87 8.83 -43.27
CA PHE A 21 -1.21 8.47 -42.03
C PHE A 21 -1.21 6.93 -41.97
N THR A 22 -0.29 6.36 -42.72
CA THR A 22 0.22 5.03 -42.42
C THR A 22 1.27 5.24 -41.33
N PRO A 23 0.95 4.99 -40.04
CA PRO A 23 1.98 5.04 -39.01
C PRO A 23 3.08 4.08 -39.47
N ASP A 24 4.32 4.55 -39.52
CA ASP A 24 5.45 3.70 -39.84
C ASP A 24 5.41 2.54 -38.83
N VAL A 25 5.15 1.34 -39.35
CA VAL A 25 5.01 0.11 -38.56
C VAL A 25 6.25 -0.11 -37.70
N ARG A 26 7.42 0.39 -38.13
CA ARG A 26 8.67 0.38 -37.35
C ARG A 26 8.59 1.31 -36.14
N VAL A 27 8.15 2.55 -36.32
CA VAL A 27 7.99 3.54 -35.23
C VAL A 27 6.93 3.07 -34.23
N LEU A 28 5.84 2.48 -34.72
CA LEU A 28 4.78 1.95 -33.87
C LEU A 28 5.27 0.74 -33.06
N ASN A 29 6.00 -0.20 -33.68
CA ASN A 29 6.60 -1.34 -32.98
C ASN A 29 7.65 -0.90 -31.95
N GLU A 30 8.51 0.07 -32.29
CA GLU A 30 9.49 0.63 -31.35
C GLU A 30 8.82 1.28 -30.14
N HIS A 31 7.71 2.00 -30.36
CA HIS A 31 6.93 2.60 -29.27
C HIS A 31 6.30 1.54 -28.35
N TYR A 32 5.67 0.50 -28.92
CA TYR A 32 5.10 -0.59 -28.12
C TYR A 32 6.15 -1.33 -27.30
N LEU A 33 7.30 -1.62 -27.90
CA LEU A 33 8.42 -2.28 -27.20
C LEU A 33 9.00 -1.41 -26.09
N LYS A 34 8.98 -0.08 -26.25
CA LYS A 34 9.43 0.86 -25.23
C LYS A 34 8.46 0.93 -24.06
N VAL A 35 7.16 1.08 -24.34
CA VAL A 35 6.11 1.14 -23.30
C VAL A 35 6.05 -0.16 -22.52
N ASP A 36 6.15 -1.32 -23.18
CA ASP A 36 6.16 -2.61 -22.49
C ASP A 36 7.37 -2.73 -21.56
N ARG A 37 8.55 -2.30 -22.02
CA ARG A 37 9.79 -2.31 -21.21
C ARG A 37 9.68 -1.38 -19.99
N GLU A 38 9.21 -0.16 -20.18
CA GLU A 38 9.00 0.80 -19.09
C GLU A 38 7.98 0.26 -18.06
N MET A 39 6.91 -0.37 -18.53
CA MET A 39 5.89 -0.97 -17.65
C MET A 39 6.44 -2.17 -16.86
N GLN A 40 7.31 -2.98 -17.47
CA GLN A 40 7.98 -4.10 -16.79
C GLN A 40 8.99 -3.59 -15.76
N GLU A 41 9.77 -2.56 -16.09
CA GLU A 41 10.72 -1.92 -15.18
C GLU A 41 10.01 -1.29 -13.99
N GLU A 42 8.89 -0.59 -14.21
CA GLU A 42 8.09 -0.01 -13.13
C GLU A 42 7.47 -1.08 -12.23
N ARG A 43 6.93 -2.16 -12.81
CA ARG A 43 6.41 -3.30 -12.05
C ARG A 43 7.49 -3.97 -11.22
N TYR A 44 8.68 -4.17 -11.80
CA TYR A 44 9.81 -4.76 -11.11
C TYR A 44 10.31 -3.84 -9.99
N ALA A 45 10.36 -2.52 -10.22
CA ALA A 45 10.73 -1.54 -9.19
C ALA A 45 9.75 -1.55 -8.02
N ARG A 46 8.43 -1.56 -8.29
CA ARG A 46 7.39 -1.66 -7.25
C ARG A 46 7.49 -2.97 -6.48
N TYR A 47 7.68 -4.09 -7.18
CA TYR A 47 7.88 -5.40 -6.54
C TYR A 47 9.12 -5.38 -5.63
N MET A 48 10.24 -4.85 -6.10
CA MET A 48 11.47 -4.76 -5.31
C MET A 48 11.34 -3.81 -4.11
N GLU A 49 10.60 -2.71 -4.26
CA GLU A 49 10.31 -1.79 -3.16
C GLU A 49 9.41 -2.44 -2.10
N GLU A 50 8.37 -3.14 -2.54
CA GLU A 50 7.46 -3.88 -1.66
C GLU A 50 8.21 -4.99 -0.91
N GLU A 51 9.05 -5.76 -1.60
CA GLU A 51 9.88 -6.80 -0.98
C GLU A 51 10.90 -6.20 -0.02
N ARG A 52 11.52 -5.06 -0.36
CA ARG A 52 12.44 -4.36 0.55
C ARG A 52 11.72 -3.90 1.81
N TYR A 53 10.54 -3.30 1.66
CA TYR A 53 9.74 -2.84 2.78
C TYR A 53 9.30 -4.01 3.68
N LYS A 54 8.83 -5.11 3.09
CA LYS A 54 8.55 -6.37 3.79
C LYS A 54 9.78 -6.89 4.54
N GLN A 55 10.95 -6.89 3.91
CA GLN A 55 12.20 -7.34 4.52
C GLN A 55 12.62 -6.43 5.69
N GLU A 56 12.46 -5.12 5.54
CA GLU A 56 12.81 -4.13 6.57
C GLU A 56 11.88 -4.22 7.77
N THR A 57 10.58 -4.41 7.54
CA THR A 57 9.62 -4.69 8.60
C THR A 57 9.93 -6.03 9.26
N LEU A 58 10.21 -7.10 8.51
CA LEU A 58 10.61 -8.38 9.07
C LEU A 58 11.88 -8.28 9.92
N ASN A 59 12.87 -7.51 9.50
CA ASN A 59 14.10 -7.30 10.26
C ASN A 59 13.84 -6.48 11.52
N THR A 60 13.00 -5.45 11.43
CA THR A 60 12.57 -4.66 12.59
C THR A 60 11.81 -5.55 13.59
N LEU A 61 10.90 -6.38 13.09
CA LEU A 61 10.16 -7.38 13.88
C LEU A 61 11.11 -8.39 14.52
N LYS A 62 12.09 -8.95 13.80
CA LYS A 62 13.11 -9.87 14.38
C LYS A 62 13.98 -9.21 15.45
N ASN A 63 14.33 -7.93 15.26
CA ASN A 63 15.10 -7.18 16.26
C ASN A 63 14.27 -6.94 17.55
N ILE A 64 12.95 -6.87 17.44
CA ILE A 64 12.00 -6.82 18.56
C ILE A 64 11.77 -8.24 19.15
N GLU A 65 11.70 -9.28 18.32
CA GLU A 65 11.48 -10.70 18.67
C GLU A 65 12.52 -11.23 19.65
N LYS A 66 13.79 -10.79 19.50
CA LYS A 66 14.87 -11.16 20.42
C LYS A 66 14.52 -10.85 21.89
N ASN A 67 13.47 -10.05 22.15
CA ASN A 67 12.94 -9.72 23.46
C ASN A 67 11.49 -10.22 23.76
N THR A 68 10.67 -10.67 22.79
CA THR A 68 9.25 -11.06 23.03
C THR A 68 8.72 -12.06 21.97
N GLY A 69 8.37 -13.29 22.37
CA GLY A 69 8.15 -14.45 21.49
C GLY A 69 6.82 -14.60 20.73
N ASP A 70 6.18 -13.53 20.26
CA ASP A 70 4.81 -13.57 19.66
C ASP A 70 4.72 -13.04 18.21
N ILE A 71 5.81 -13.13 17.43
CA ILE A 71 5.92 -12.47 16.10
C ILE A 71 5.63 -13.40 14.91
N SER A 72 5.73 -14.73 15.08
CA SER A 72 5.42 -15.69 14.00
C SER A 72 3.96 -15.60 13.50
N SER A 73 3.06 -15.26 14.41
CA SER A 73 1.63 -14.99 14.19
C SER A 73 1.41 -13.72 13.35
N LEU A 74 2.22 -12.66 13.53
CA LEU A 74 2.17 -11.44 12.72
C LEU A 74 2.60 -11.67 11.26
N VAL A 75 3.66 -12.44 11.05
CA VAL A 75 4.14 -12.76 9.69
C VAL A 75 3.11 -13.61 8.95
N SER A 76 2.46 -14.54 9.65
CA SER A 76 1.40 -15.39 9.08
C SER A 76 0.20 -14.55 8.64
N LEU A 77 -0.23 -13.57 9.46
CA LEU A 77 -1.30 -12.64 9.11
C LEU A 77 -1.03 -11.86 7.82
N LEU A 78 0.22 -11.45 7.60
CA LEU A 78 0.64 -10.76 6.38
C LEU A 78 0.56 -11.66 5.15
N HIS A 79 0.98 -12.92 5.29
CA HIS A 79 0.96 -13.89 4.19
C HIS A 79 -0.46 -14.36 3.83
N GLU A 80 -1.33 -14.54 4.82
CA GLU A 80 -2.70 -15.04 4.63
C GLU A 80 -3.62 -14.01 3.95
N ASN A 81 -3.31 -12.72 4.05
CA ASN A 81 -4.15 -11.62 3.56
C ASN A 81 -3.57 -10.91 2.33
N SER A 82 -3.33 -11.64 1.24
CA SER A 82 -2.66 -11.13 0.02
C SER A 82 -3.28 -9.86 -0.58
N GLY A 83 -4.60 -9.68 -0.47
CA GLY A 83 -5.30 -8.47 -0.96
C GLY A 83 -5.21 -7.24 -0.05
N LYS A 84 -4.82 -7.42 1.22
CA LYS A 84 -4.77 -6.34 2.24
C LYS A 84 -3.41 -6.25 2.94
N GLN A 85 -2.36 -6.83 2.36
CA GLN A 85 -1.03 -6.86 2.96
C GLN A 85 -0.53 -5.47 3.32
N ASN A 86 -0.71 -4.49 2.41
CA ASN A 86 -0.28 -3.12 2.65
C ASN A 86 -1.03 -2.46 3.82
N GLU A 87 -2.34 -2.69 3.93
CA GLU A 87 -3.17 -2.15 5.01
C GLU A 87 -2.81 -2.79 6.35
N ILE A 88 -2.61 -4.11 6.36
CA ILE A 88 -2.19 -4.86 7.55
C ILE A 88 -0.80 -4.42 8.00
N LEU A 89 0.13 -4.24 7.06
CA LEU A 89 1.50 -3.81 7.33
C LEU A 89 1.54 -2.37 7.88
N GLU A 90 0.69 -1.49 7.34
CA GLU A 90 0.51 -0.14 7.88
C GLU A 90 -0.04 -0.19 9.31
N ILE A 91 -1.07 -1.01 9.56
CA ILE A 91 -1.64 -1.20 10.90
C ILE A 91 -0.58 -1.73 11.87
N MET A 92 0.20 -2.74 11.48
CA MET A 92 1.28 -3.31 12.29
C MET A 92 2.36 -2.27 12.61
N THR A 93 2.74 -1.45 11.63
CA THR A 93 3.69 -0.35 11.84
C THR A 93 3.15 0.65 12.86
N ASN A 94 1.87 1.02 12.73
CA ASN A 94 1.24 1.93 13.68
C ASN A 94 1.11 1.33 15.09
N ILE A 95 0.85 0.02 15.21
CA ILE A 95 0.85 -0.71 16.49
C ILE A 95 2.24 -0.61 17.15
N MET A 96 3.31 -0.88 16.41
CA MET A 96 4.68 -0.81 16.95
C MET A 96 5.04 0.59 17.43
N SER A 97 4.59 1.62 16.71
CA SER A 97 4.85 3.01 17.09
C SER A 97 4.21 3.39 18.44
N ILE A 98 3.13 2.73 18.87
CA ILE A 98 2.56 2.91 20.23
C ILE A 98 3.60 2.55 21.29
N GLY A 99 4.42 1.52 21.05
CA GLY A 99 5.49 1.11 21.96
C GLY A 99 6.57 2.17 22.17
N THR A 100 6.67 3.16 21.27
CA THR A 100 7.67 4.23 21.32
C THR A 100 7.15 5.55 21.89
N SER A 101 5.87 5.60 22.28
CA SER A 101 5.25 6.81 22.83
C SER A 101 5.97 7.29 24.09
N THR A 102 6.03 8.61 24.26
CA THR A 102 6.73 9.26 25.37
C THR A 102 5.79 9.65 26.50
N THR A 103 4.49 9.78 26.21
CA THR A 103 3.45 10.13 27.17
C THR A 103 2.27 9.17 27.08
N THR A 104 1.50 9.05 28.17
CA THR A 104 0.30 8.19 28.21
C THR A 104 -0.77 8.67 27.23
N ASP A 105 -0.90 9.98 27.05
CA ASP A 105 -1.89 10.60 26.17
C ASP A 105 -1.56 10.33 24.69
N GLU A 106 -0.27 10.40 24.33
CA GLU A 106 0.22 10.03 23.01
C GLU A 106 -0.09 8.55 22.72
N ALA A 107 0.25 7.65 23.66
CA ALA A 107 -0.02 6.23 23.52
C ALA A 107 -1.52 5.95 23.35
N GLU A 108 -2.39 6.64 24.08
CA GLU A 108 -3.84 6.49 23.99
C GLU A 108 -4.41 7.01 22.66
N SER A 109 -3.92 8.16 22.19
CA SER A 109 -4.31 8.72 20.88
C SER A 109 -3.94 7.77 19.73
N MET A 110 -2.73 7.22 19.77
CA MET A 110 -2.26 6.26 18.77
C MET A 110 -3.05 4.96 18.83
N TYR A 111 -3.30 4.41 20.02
CA TYR A 111 -4.15 3.23 20.21
C TYR A 111 -5.53 3.41 19.59
N ARG A 112 -6.21 4.54 19.85
CA ARG A 112 -7.53 4.85 19.27
C ARG A 112 -7.47 4.93 17.74
N THR A 113 -6.43 5.55 17.20
CA THR A 113 -6.23 5.68 15.76
C THR A 113 -6.07 4.30 15.10
N VAL A 114 -5.26 3.43 15.69
CA VAL A 114 -5.03 2.07 15.21
C VAL A 114 -6.31 1.24 15.30
N MET A 115 -7.03 1.28 16.42
CA MET A 115 -8.29 0.54 16.56
C MET A 115 -9.34 0.99 15.54
N ASN A 116 -9.42 2.28 15.23
CA ASN A 116 -10.30 2.77 14.17
C ASN A 116 -9.89 2.25 12.78
N LYS A 117 -8.59 2.21 12.48
CA LYS A 117 -8.08 1.62 11.22
C LYS A 117 -8.41 0.13 11.11
N ILE A 118 -8.21 -0.63 12.19
CA ILE A 118 -8.57 -2.06 12.27
C ILE A 118 -10.06 -2.23 11.94
N ASN A 119 -10.94 -1.51 12.64
CA ASN A 119 -12.39 -1.62 12.47
C ASN A 119 -12.90 -1.18 11.08
N THR A 120 -12.18 -0.26 10.41
CA THR A 120 -12.61 0.29 9.11
C THR A 120 -12.09 -0.53 7.94
N ASN A 121 -10.84 -1.00 8.03
CA ASN A 121 -10.12 -1.57 6.89
C ASN A 121 -10.08 -3.10 6.93
N ILE A 122 -10.22 -3.72 8.10
CA ILE A 122 -10.15 -5.18 8.24
C ILE A 122 -11.56 -5.74 8.36
N GLN A 123 -11.89 -6.69 7.49
CA GLN A 123 -13.21 -7.35 7.47
C GLN A 123 -13.15 -8.78 7.98
N ASP A 124 -11.97 -9.39 7.94
CA ASP A 124 -11.75 -10.73 8.49
C ASP A 124 -11.67 -10.65 10.01
N VAL A 125 -12.61 -11.32 10.69
CA VAL A 125 -12.77 -11.22 12.14
C VAL A 125 -11.57 -11.79 12.88
N GLU A 126 -10.99 -12.88 12.39
CA GLU A 126 -9.81 -13.49 13.00
C GLU A 126 -8.58 -12.56 12.92
N THR A 127 -8.37 -11.95 11.76
CA THR A 127 -7.31 -10.95 11.56
C THR A 127 -7.54 -9.71 12.42
N MET A 128 -8.79 -9.27 12.51
CA MET A 128 -9.19 -8.14 13.34
C MET A 128 -8.90 -8.40 14.83
N ASP A 129 -9.24 -9.58 15.33
CA ASP A 129 -9.02 -9.98 16.72
C ASP A 129 -7.52 -10.03 17.04
N LYS A 130 -6.72 -10.67 16.19
CA LYS A 130 -5.25 -10.73 16.37
C LYS A 130 -4.63 -9.33 16.39
N LEU A 131 -4.94 -8.48 15.41
CA LEU A 131 -4.41 -7.10 15.36
C LEU A 131 -4.85 -6.27 16.58
N THR A 132 -6.07 -6.48 17.05
CA THR A 132 -6.60 -5.86 18.26
C THR A 132 -5.79 -6.27 19.50
N ASP A 133 -5.49 -7.55 19.64
CA ASP A 133 -4.73 -8.07 20.78
C ASP A 133 -3.29 -7.55 20.78
N TYR A 134 -2.65 -7.47 19.62
CA TYR A 134 -1.35 -6.80 19.50
C TYR A 134 -1.41 -5.31 19.87
N CYS A 135 -2.42 -4.59 19.38
CA CYS A 135 -2.62 -3.18 19.69
C CYS A 135 -2.73 -2.95 21.22
N LYS A 136 -3.51 -3.79 21.91
CA LYS A 136 -3.63 -3.77 23.37
C LYS A 136 -2.29 -4.08 24.05
N LEU A 137 -1.57 -5.11 23.60
CA LEU A 137 -0.29 -5.50 24.18
C LEU A 137 0.70 -4.34 24.15
N PHE A 138 0.87 -3.69 23.00
CA PHE A 138 1.78 -2.55 22.85
C PHE A 138 1.33 -1.33 23.66
N TYR A 139 0.02 -1.03 23.68
CA TYR A 139 -0.51 0.05 24.52
C TYR A 139 -0.24 -0.18 26.01
N HIS A 140 -0.54 -1.38 26.51
CA HIS A 140 -0.30 -1.72 27.92
C HIS A 140 1.20 -1.67 28.27
N THR A 141 2.04 -2.17 27.38
CA THR A 141 3.51 -2.15 27.57
C THR A 141 4.03 -0.72 27.59
N ALA A 142 3.63 0.12 26.63
CA ALA A 142 4.01 1.53 26.57
C ALA A 142 3.57 2.27 27.84
N LYS A 143 2.30 2.11 28.24
CA LYS A 143 1.76 2.74 29.45
C LYS A 143 2.52 2.32 30.70
N ALA A 144 2.81 1.03 30.86
CA ALA A 144 3.56 0.51 32.00
C ALA A 144 5.00 1.07 32.04
N TYR A 145 5.67 1.13 30.88
CA TYR A 145 7.02 1.69 30.77
C TYR A 145 7.07 3.18 31.12
N ILE A 146 6.15 3.98 30.57
CA ILE A 146 6.05 5.43 30.83
C ILE A 146 5.76 5.67 32.32
N GLN A 147 4.82 4.91 32.90
CA GLN A 147 4.48 5.03 34.32
C GLN A 147 5.68 4.70 35.22
N ASN A 148 6.42 3.62 34.91
CA ASN A 148 7.63 3.27 35.64
C ASN A 148 8.71 4.36 35.53
N LYS A 149 8.85 5.00 34.36
CA LYS A 149 9.80 6.10 34.17
C LYS A 149 9.44 7.33 35.02
N ILE A 150 8.14 7.63 35.15
CA ILE A 150 7.65 8.72 36.01
C ILE A 150 7.92 8.42 37.49
N GLU A 151 7.64 7.19 37.93
CA GLU A 151 7.79 6.77 39.34
C GLU A 151 9.24 6.68 39.80
N ASN A 152 10.16 6.32 38.89
CA ASN A 152 11.58 6.18 39.20
C ASN A 152 12.43 7.42 38.88
N GLY A 153 11.81 8.57 38.59
CA GLY A 153 12.50 9.85 38.41
C GLY A 153 13.43 9.89 37.20
N GLY A 154 12.86 9.69 35.99
CA GLY A 154 13.58 9.73 34.72
C GLY A 154 14.31 11.03 34.39
#